data_AF-A0A4S4EQ74-F1
#
_entry.id   AF-A0A4S4EQ74-F1
#
_cell.length_a   1.000
_cell.length_b   1.000
_cell.length_c   1.000
_cell.angle_alpha   90.00
_cell.angle_beta   90.00
_cell.angle_gamma   90.00
#
_symmetry.space_group_name_H-M   'P 1'
#
loop_
_entity.id
_entity.type
_entity.pdbx_description
1 polymer ?
#
loop_
_entity_poly.entity_id
_entity_poly.type
_entity_poly.pdbx_seq_one_letter_code
_entity_poly.pdbx_strand_id
1 'polypeptide(L)'
;MVLELEYSGMGRVRVLSLHTAPQVLLSEHGGREGGCESLSSGMAGDFGYNIPNGLMEDEDLWHALHHGIADTMAYLQKEGRLLRAEHNLLGEAFLVMASAAGIQQQQEVLAWLLEPLSKQWTQLEWQIAYLSDPTGLVRLCSETQFMWSLFHTVTFFEKALKRSGFRKGNINSQNNSTGSSGLLHPMASHLSWMLPPLLKLLRALHSLWSPPVSQALAGEMKAAMAMSDAERTSLLGEANPKLSKGSLTFADGSQIEMNKEGYAESNETDIRNWLKGIRDSGYNVVGLSATIGDSFFKCLDVHSVSLALVENIQSMEFRHIRQLVHAVLIPLVKCCPQDFWEEGLKKLLHPLLLHTQQALSCSWSSLLLEGRAKVPDLHGIPAGSDLKVEVMEEKLLRNLTREICSLLSVLASSGLNAGLPSLDQSGHISRVDTFASNSMVGFVLRHKDLAVPAMQITLDAFKWTDGEAVSKVSSFCGAVILLAISTNNVELQQFVCKDLFYAIIEGLALESNAFSSADLVGLCREIFIYLSDRDPAPREILLSLPCISRQDLLAFEEALTKTNSPKEQKQHMKSLLILATGNKLKALAAQKSVNVITNVSTRAHSSDTTPRSKIDEGDVIGLAAIM
;
A
#
# COMPACT_ATOMS: atom_id res chain seq x y z
N MET A 1 31.60 1.15 2.58
CA MET A 1 30.53 0.54 3.40
C MET A 1 31.23 -0.41 4.34
N VAL A 2 31.11 -0.22 5.67
CA VAL A 2 31.80 -1.07 6.66
C VAL A 2 30.79 -2.06 7.22
N LEU A 3 31.13 -3.34 7.21
CA LEU A 3 30.34 -4.44 7.73
C LEU A 3 30.99 -4.88 9.05
N GLU A 4 30.37 -4.54 10.19
CA GLU A 4 30.87 -4.96 11.50
C GLU A 4 30.31 -6.34 11.87
N LEU A 5 31.23 -7.31 11.94
CA LEU A 5 30.96 -8.68 12.39
C LEU A 5 31.59 -8.87 13.76
N GLU A 6 30.78 -9.23 14.76
CA GLU A 6 31.29 -9.61 16.08
C GLU A 6 31.47 -11.12 16.14
N TYR A 7 32.70 -11.54 16.41
CA TYR A 7 33.06 -12.94 16.62
C TYR A 7 32.95 -13.26 18.11
N SER A 8 31.92 -14.02 18.51
CA SER A 8 31.88 -14.60 19.84
C SER A 8 32.75 -15.86 19.89
N GLY A 9 33.50 -16.09 20.96
CA GLY A 9 34.44 -17.21 21.14
C GLY A 9 33.85 -18.64 21.04
N MET A 10 32.55 -18.76 20.77
CA MET A 10 31.85 -20.02 20.44
C MET A 10 31.54 -20.14 18.92
N GLY A 11 32.13 -19.27 18.10
CA GLY A 11 32.05 -19.21 16.64
C GLY A 11 30.64 -18.98 16.07
N ARG A 12 29.81 -18.21 16.77
CA ARG A 12 28.66 -17.53 16.15
C ARG A 12 29.09 -16.14 15.72
N VAL A 13 28.70 -15.75 14.51
CA VAL A 13 28.93 -14.43 13.93
C VAL A 13 27.63 -13.63 14.04
N ARG A 14 27.65 -12.48 14.72
CA ARG A 14 26.53 -11.53 14.74
C ARG A 14 26.86 -10.33 13.84
N VAL A 15 25.90 -9.94 13.01
CA VAL A 15 25.96 -8.69 12.22
C VAL A 15 25.41 -7.56 13.07
N LEU A 16 26.24 -6.56 13.38
CA LEU A 16 25.87 -5.49 14.34
C LEU A 16 25.29 -4.24 13.67
N SER A 17 25.76 -3.82 12.49
CA SER A 17 25.25 -2.63 11.79
C SER A 17 25.74 -2.51 10.35
N LEU A 18 25.04 -1.71 9.54
CA LEU A 18 25.36 -1.36 8.14
C LEU A 18 25.34 0.16 7.99
N HIS A 19 26.46 0.80 7.64
CA HIS A 19 26.52 2.27 7.45
C HIS A 19 26.97 2.64 6.03
N THR A 20 26.20 3.53 5.38
CA THR A 20 26.59 4.27 4.18
C THR A 20 27.30 5.56 4.58
N ALA A 21 28.54 5.77 4.11
CA ALA A 21 29.26 7.02 4.34
C ALA A 21 28.55 8.20 3.65
N PRO A 22 28.52 9.40 4.25
CA PRO A 22 27.95 10.59 3.62
C PRO A 22 28.85 11.09 2.48
N GLN A 23 28.22 11.58 1.40
CA GLN A 23 28.89 12.25 0.29
C GLN A 23 29.62 13.51 0.77
N VAL A 24 30.89 13.65 0.45
CA VAL A 24 31.63 14.93 0.59
C VAL A 24 31.47 15.71 -0.71
N LEU A 25 30.80 16.86 -0.60
CA LEU A 25 30.72 17.90 -1.62
C LEU A 25 32.08 18.59 -1.78
N LEU A 26 32.50 18.75 -3.03
CA LEU A 26 33.56 19.68 -3.45
C LEU A 26 33.15 21.13 -3.20
N SER A 27 33.93 21.88 -2.42
CA SER A 27 34.09 23.33 -2.63
C SER A 27 35.46 23.80 -2.12
N GLU A 28 36.09 24.67 -2.91
CA GLU A 28 37.46 25.17 -2.77
C GLU A 28 37.67 26.22 -1.65
N HIS A 29 38.97 26.42 -1.34
CA HIS A 29 39.67 27.59 -0.77
C HIS A 29 39.82 27.75 0.77
N GLY A 30 41.10 27.73 1.22
CA GLY A 30 41.61 28.73 2.17
C GLY A 30 42.36 28.26 3.45
N GLY A 31 43.67 27.98 3.35
CA GLY A 31 44.75 28.50 4.21
C GLY A 31 44.82 28.29 5.75
N ARG A 32 46.02 27.82 6.16
CA ARG A 32 46.80 28.03 7.41
C ARG A 32 46.69 27.06 8.61
N GLU A 33 47.82 26.36 8.78
CA GLU A 33 48.70 26.22 9.97
C GLU A 33 48.13 25.94 11.38
N GLY A 34 48.73 24.93 12.04
CA GLY A 34 48.81 24.84 13.50
C GLY A 34 48.76 23.41 14.03
N GLY A 35 49.94 22.82 14.34
CA GLY A 35 50.06 21.46 14.88
C GLY A 35 49.76 21.34 16.38
N CYS A 36 49.61 20.09 16.84
CA CYS A 36 50.15 19.64 18.12
C CYS A 36 50.18 18.09 18.18
N GLU A 37 51.38 17.61 18.52
CA GLU A 37 51.80 16.31 19.07
C GLU A 37 50.90 15.84 20.23
N SER A 38 50.86 14.62 20.77
CA SER A 38 51.50 13.29 20.66
C SER A 38 50.67 12.38 21.62
N LEU A 39 50.59 11.05 21.46
CA LEU A 39 51.34 10.09 22.28
C LEU A 39 51.07 8.63 21.82
N SER A 40 52.18 7.93 21.61
CA SER A 40 52.45 6.46 21.55
C SER A 40 51.67 5.61 22.56
N SER A 41 51.48 4.28 22.52
CA SER A 41 52.22 3.06 22.10
C SER A 41 51.27 1.90 22.53
N GLY A 42 51.16 0.69 21.99
CA GLY A 42 52.04 -0.15 21.17
C GLY A 42 51.47 -1.58 21.13
N MET A 43 52.28 -2.50 20.58
CA MET A 43 52.11 -3.94 20.40
C MET A 43 51.34 -4.41 19.15
N ALA A 44 52.12 -4.42 18.06
CA ALA A 44 52.01 -5.34 16.94
C ALA A 44 52.17 -6.81 17.39
N GLY A 45 51.33 -7.67 16.82
CA GLY A 45 51.55 -9.11 16.71
C GLY A 45 51.30 -9.50 15.25
N ASP A 46 52.40 -9.73 14.53
CA ASP A 46 52.45 -10.15 13.14
C ASP A 46 51.71 -11.48 12.92
N PHE A 47 50.75 -11.47 11.99
CA PHE A 47 50.53 -12.59 11.07
C PHE A 47 50.42 -12.00 9.66
N GLY A 48 51.58 -11.79 9.04
CA GLY A 48 51.69 -11.38 7.66
C GLY A 48 51.22 -12.49 6.73
N TYR A 49 50.14 -12.22 5.99
CA TYR A 49 49.98 -12.76 4.65
C TYR A 49 50.41 -11.68 3.67
N ASN A 50 51.54 -11.92 3.02
CA ASN A 50 52.03 -11.14 1.89
C ASN A 50 50.96 -11.13 0.79
N ILE A 51 50.30 -9.99 0.58
CA ILE A 51 49.55 -9.74 -0.65
C ILE A 51 50.57 -9.28 -1.70
N PRO A 52 50.73 -10.01 -2.83
CA PRO A 52 51.61 -9.55 -3.90
C PRO A 52 51.07 -8.26 -4.50
N ASN A 53 51.95 -7.28 -4.71
CA ASN A 53 51.67 -6.07 -5.48
C ASN A 53 51.36 -6.44 -6.94
N GLY A 54 50.09 -6.72 -7.22
CA GLY A 54 49.47 -6.66 -8.54
C GLY A 54 48.20 -5.85 -8.38
N LEU A 55 47.95 -4.89 -9.27
CA LEU A 55 46.66 -4.21 -9.37
C LEU A 55 45.62 -5.28 -9.73
N MET A 56 44.96 -5.88 -8.73
CA MET A 56 43.79 -6.73 -8.95
C MET A 56 42.73 -5.86 -9.63
N GLU A 57 42.25 -6.30 -10.79
CA GLU A 57 41.11 -5.68 -11.45
C GLU A 57 39.87 -5.85 -10.54
N ASP A 58 38.93 -4.88 -10.57
CA ASP A 58 37.76 -4.88 -9.68
C ASP A 58 36.93 -6.19 -9.77
N GLU A 59 36.99 -6.92 -10.89
CA GLU A 59 36.35 -8.22 -11.06
C GLU A 59 37.03 -9.34 -10.27
N ASP A 60 38.36 -9.38 -10.20
CA ASP A 60 39.10 -10.40 -9.42
C ASP A 60 38.81 -10.24 -7.92
N LEU A 61 38.67 -8.99 -7.45
CA LEU A 61 38.31 -8.67 -6.07
C LEU A 61 36.87 -9.11 -5.77
N TRP A 62 35.95 -8.89 -6.71
CA TRP A 62 34.58 -9.38 -6.60
C TRP A 62 34.54 -10.90 -6.50
N HIS A 63 35.24 -11.62 -7.38
CA HIS A 63 35.24 -13.09 -7.38
C HIS A 63 35.82 -13.66 -6.09
N ALA A 64 36.94 -13.12 -5.60
CA ALA A 64 37.55 -13.56 -4.35
C ALA A 64 36.63 -13.32 -3.13
N LEU A 65 36.03 -12.13 -3.05
CA LEU A 65 35.09 -11.79 -1.98
C LEU A 65 33.82 -12.64 -2.04
N HIS A 66 33.28 -12.85 -3.24
CA HIS A 66 32.08 -13.63 -3.50
C HIS A 66 32.28 -15.08 -3.04
N HIS A 67 33.35 -15.73 -3.50
CA HIS A 67 33.66 -17.10 -3.12
C HIS A 67 33.91 -17.24 -1.62
N GLY A 68 34.69 -16.33 -1.01
CA GLY A 68 34.96 -16.40 0.43
C GLY A 68 33.71 -16.29 1.31
N ILE A 69 32.78 -15.40 0.96
CA ILE A 69 31.50 -15.26 1.68
C ILE A 69 30.60 -16.48 1.43
N ALA A 70 30.47 -16.91 0.18
CA ALA A 70 29.64 -18.05 -0.19
C ALA A 70 30.10 -19.34 0.50
N ASP A 71 31.40 -19.60 0.52
CA ASP A 71 32.01 -20.77 1.18
C ASP A 71 31.80 -20.73 2.69
N THR A 72 31.93 -19.54 3.31
CA THR A 72 31.69 -19.37 4.74
C THR A 72 30.22 -19.62 5.09
N MET A 73 29.29 -19.10 4.29
CA MET A 73 27.86 -19.33 4.48
C MET A 73 27.51 -20.82 4.32
N ALA A 74 28.05 -21.48 3.29
CA ALA A 74 27.85 -22.90 3.05
C ALA A 74 28.42 -23.76 4.19
N TYR A 75 29.61 -23.43 4.70
CA TYR A 75 30.20 -24.10 5.86
C TYR A 75 29.34 -23.95 7.11
N LEU A 76 28.93 -22.72 7.45
CA LEU A 76 28.09 -22.48 8.64
C LEU A 76 26.72 -23.14 8.54
N GLN A 77 26.15 -23.20 7.33
CA GLN A 77 24.89 -23.91 7.07
C GLN A 77 25.07 -25.42 7.25
N LYS A 78 26.15 -26.01 6.72
CA LYS A 78 26.46 -27.43 6.87
C LYS A 78 26.66 -27.84 8.33
N GLU A 79 27.28 -26.97 9.12
CA GLU A 79 27.49 -27.18 10.56
C GLU A 79 26.21 -26.92 11.41
N GLY A 80 25.09 -26.52 10.79
CA GLY A 80 23.86 -26.18 11.51
C GLY A 80 24.00 -24.92 12.39
N ARG A 81 24.97 -24.07 12.11
CA ARG A 81 25.33 -22.87 12.90
C ARG A 81 24.76 -21.57 12.34
N LEU A 82 24.13 -21.64 11.16
CA LEU A 82 23.47 -20.52 10.50
C LEU A 82 21.97 -20.78 10.44
N LEU A 83 21.20 -19.96 11.15
CA LEU A 83 19.73 -20.04 11.11
C LEU A 83 19.23 -19.59 9.73
N ARG A 84 18.08 -20.11 9.29
CA ARG A 84 17.45 -19.70 8.02
C ARG A 84 17.18 -18.19 7.96
N ALA A 85 16.77 -17.58 9.07
CA ALA A 85 16.58 -16.13 9.15
C ALA A 85 17.89 -15.34 8.95
N GLU A 86 19.00 -15.83 9.52
CA GLU A 86 20.33 -15.24 9.36
C GLU A 86 20.85 -15.40 7.93
N HIS A 87 20.65 -16.58 7.34
CA HIS A 87 20.93 -16.84 5.93
C HIS A 87 20.19 -15.84 5.03
N ASN A 88 18.90 -15.57 5.31
CA ASN A 88 18.13 -14.58 4.55
C ASN A 88 18.62 -13.13 4.73
N LEU A 89 19.24 -12.79 5.86
CA LEU A 89 19.84 -11.47 6.08
C LEU A 89 21.16 -11.34 5.32
N LEU A 90 22.02 -12.35 5.40
CA LEU A 90 23.28 -12.38 4.65
C LEU A 90 23.03 -12.39 3.13
N GLY A 91 22.09 -13.20 2.66
CA GLY A 91 21.69 -13.21 1.25
C GLY A 91 21.14 -11.87 0.77
N GLU A 92 20.36 -11.16 1.61
CA GLU A 92 19.91 -9.80 1.27
C GLU A 92 21.07 -8.81 1.16
N ALA A 93 22.02 -8.85 2.11
CA ALA A 93 23.21 -8.00 2.05
C ALA A 93 24.03 -8.28 0.79
N PHE A 94 24.13 -9.55 0.40
CA PHE A 94 24.86 -9.98 -0.78
C PHE A 94 24.17 -9.51 -2.08
N LEU A 95 22.84 -9.58 -2.15
CA LEU A 95 22.07 -9.00 -3.26
C LEU A 95 22.27 -7.48 -3.38
N VAL A 96 22.34 -6.77 -2.25
CA VAL A 96 22.63 -5.33 -2.24
C VAL A 96 24.02 -5.05 -2.82
N MET A 97 25.04 -5.83 -2.43
CA MET A 97 26.39 -5.69 -2.97
C MET A 97 26.44 -6.03 -4.47
N ALA A 98 25.82 -7.13 -4.88
CA ALA A 98 25.77 -7.54 -6.29
C ALA A 98 25.05 -6.50 -7.17
N SER A 99 23.97 -5.90 -6.67
CA SER A 99 23.25 -4.81 -7.36
C SER A 99 24.09 -3.55 -7.59
N ALA A 100 25.16 -3.37 -6.83
CA ALA A 100 26.11 -2.28 -6.98
C ALA A 100 27.28 -2.64 -7.92
N ALA A 101 27.64 -3.92 -7.98
CA ALA A 101 28.75 -4.43 -8.79
C ALA A 101 28.39 -4.50 -10.29
N GLY A 102 27.18 -4.93 -10.64
CA GLY A 102 26.77 -5.02 -12.04
C GLY A 102 25.66 -6.04 -12.29
N ILE A 103 25.13 -6.06 -13.51
CA ILE A 103 24.00 -6.93 -13.88
C ILE A 103 24.44 -8.40 -13.89
N GLN A 104 25.65 -8.68 -14.38
CA GLN A 104 26.20 -10.04 -14.42
C GLN A 104 26.42 -10.58 -13.01
N GLN A 105 27.07 -9.82 -12.14
CA GLN A 105 27.30 -10.18 -10.75
C GLN A 105 25.98 -10.40 -9.99
N GLN A 106 24.98 -9.55 -10.25
CA GLN A 106 23.64 -9.73 -9.70
C GLN A 106 22.98 -11.03 -10.17
N GLN A 107 23.13 -11.41 -11.44
CA GLN A 107 22.62 -12.68 -11.97
C GLN A 107 23.31 -13.89 -11.37
N GLU A 108 24.64 -13.87 -11.22
CA GLU A 108 25.43 -14.93 -10.59
C GLU A 108 24.99 -15.16 -9.14
N VAL A 109 24.85 -14.08 -8.38
CA VAL A 109 24.41 -14.13 -6.98
C VAL A 109 22.98 -14.63 -6.84
N LEU A 110 22.08 -14.17 -7.71
CA LEU A 110 20.69 -14.65 -7.73
C LEU A 110 20.62 -16.13 -8.06
N ALA A 111 21.39 -16.61 -9.05
CA ALA A 111 21.45 -18.01 -9.40
C ALA A 111 21.92 -18.85 -8.20
N TRP A 112 23.02 -18.47 -7.56
CA TRP A 112 23.55 -19.16 -6.39
C TRP A 112 22.55 -19.21 -5.22
N LEU A 113 21.91 -18.08 -4.89
CA LEU A 113 20.98 -18.00 -3.76
C LEU A 113 19.63 -18.68 -4.04
N LEU A 114 19.12 -18.62 -5.27
CA LEU A 114 17.79 -19.10 -5.61
C LEU A 114 17.76 -20.54 -6.14
N GLU A 115 18.84 -21.09 -6.69
CA GLU A 115 18.83 -22.45 -7.25
C GLU A 115 18.46 -23.53 -6.22
N PRO A 116 19.04 -23.55 -4.99
CA PRO A 116 18.64 -24.53 -3.97
C PRO A 116 17.18 -24.37 -3.55
N LEU A 117 16.71 -23.13 -3.46
CA LEU A 117 15.31 -22.81 -3.12
C LEU A 117 14.36 -23.25 -4.23
N SER A 118 14.73 -23.05 -5.49
CA SER A 118 13.94 -23.47 -6.66
C SER A 118 13.72 -24.98 -6.65
N LYS A 119 14.77 -25.77 -6.38
CA LYS A 119 14.68 -27.25 -6.31
C LYS A 119 13.72 -27.72 -5.21
N GLN A 120 13.71 -27.07 -4.05
CA GLN A 120 12.79 -27.41 -2.94
C GLN A 120 11.37 -26.89 -3.19
N TRP A 121 11.24 -25.65 -3.66
CA TRP A 121 9.97 -24.97 -3.86
C TRP A 121 9.12 -25.60 -4.96
N THR A 122 9.75 -26.11 -6.01
CA THR A 122 9.06 -26.70 -7.17
C THR A 122 8.65 -28.16 -6.98
N GLN A 123 9.08 -28.81 -5.90
CA GLN A 123 8.69 -30.19 -5.58
C GLN A 123 7.17 -30.31 -5.46
N LEU A 124 6.62 -31.33 -6.12
CA LEU A 124 5.17 -31.53 -6.20
C LEU A 124 4.64 -32.25 -4.96
N GLU A 125 5.49 -33.02 -4.28
CA GLU A 125 5.16 -33.86 -3.14
C GLU A 125 4.56 -33.05 -2.00
N TRP A 126 5.25 -31.98 -1.57
CA TRP A 126 4.75 -31.11 -0.51
C TRP A 126 3.55 -30.27 -0.95
N GLN A 127 3.54 -29.81 -2.22
CA GLN A 127 2.41 -29.05 -2.75
C GLN A 127 1.13 -29.89 -2.73
N ILE A 128 1.21 -31.17 -3.15
CA ILE A 128 0.07 -32.08 -3.11
C ILE A 128 -0.31 -32.39 -1.66
N ALA A 129 0.67 -32.67 -0.80
CA ALA A 129 0.42 -33.03 0.59
C ALA A 129 -0.28 -31.92 1.39
N TYR A 130 0.10 -30.65 1.17
CA TYR A 130 -0.33 -29.55 2.04
C TYR A 130 -1.25 -28.53 1.35
N LEU A 131 -1.26 -28.41 0.02
CA LEU A 131 -2.01 -27.35 -0.69
C LEU A 131 -3.19 -27.86 -1.53
N SER A 132 -3.44 -29.17 -1.59
CA SER A 132 -4.55 -29.74 -2.37
C SER A 132 -5.93 -29.45 -1.77
N ASP A 133 -5.99 -29.31 -0.45
CA ASP A 133 -7.22 -29.08 0.28
C ASP A 133 -6.94 -28.32 1.60
N PRO A 134 -7.97 -27.71 2.22
CA PRO A 134 -7.79 -26.91 3.44
C PRO A 134 -7.26 -27.70 4.64
N THR A 135 -7.50 -29.01 4.73
CA THR A 135 -6.97 -29.85 5.81
C THR A 135 -5.48 -30.13 5.65
N GLY A 136 -4.99 -30.16 4.39
CA GLY A 136 -3.58 -30.12 4.06
C GLY A 136 -2.85 -28.95 4.72
N LEU A 137 -3.43 -27.75 4.68
CA LEU A 137 -2.81 -26.57 5.27
C LEU A 137 -2.77 -26.63 6.80
N VAL A 138 -3.80 -27.22 7.43
CA VAL A 138 -3.78 -27.48 8.88
C VAL A 138 -2.67 -28.44 9.27
N ARG A 139 -2.46 -29.51 8.48
CA ARG A 139 -1.33 -30.44 8.70
C ARG A 139 0.02 -29.75 8.57
N LEU A 140 0.17 -28.85 7.60
CA LEU A 140 1.40 -28.06 7.44
C LEU A 140 1.71 -27.25 8.70
N CYS A 141 0.71 -26.62 9.30
CA CYS A 141 0.88 -25.85 10.53
C CYS A 141 1.31 -26.71 11.74
N SER A 142 1.05 -28.02 11.71
CA SER A 142 1.57 -28.95 12.72
C SER A 142 3.04 -29.35 12.49
N GLU A 143 3.59 -29.10 11.30
CA GLU A 143 4.98 -29.38 10.96
C GLU A 143 5.85 -28.12 11.05
N THR A 144 6.11 -27.68 12.28
CA THR A 144 6.73 -26.37 12.60
C THR A 144 8.00 -26.07 11.80
N GLN A 145 8.92 -27.03 11.66
CA GLN A 145 10.16 -26.82 10.91
C GLN A 145 9.92 -26.56 9.42
N PHE A 146 9.01 -27.33 8.81
CA PHE A 146 8.69 -27.18 7.39
C PHE A 146 7.86 -25.91 7.14
N MET A 147 6.90 -25.62 8.02
CA MET A 147 6.13 -24.37 8.04
C MET A 147 7.06 -23.14 8.00
N TRP A 148 8.01 -23.04 8.93
CA TRP A 148 8.97 -21.92 8.97
C TRP A 148 9.94 -21.93 7.79
N SER A 149 10.32 -23.10 7.27
CA SER A 149 11.13 -23.20 6.05
C SER A 149 10.44 -22.54 4.84
N LEU A 150 9.13 -22.76 4.67
CA LEU A 150 8.34 -22.10 3.61
C LEU A 150 8.28 -20.58 3.84
N PHE A 151 8.07 -20.13 5.07
CA PHE A 151 8.08 -18.70 5.40
C PHE A 151 9.42 -18.04 5.05
N HIS A 152 10.54 -18.67 5.42
CA HIS A 152 11.86 -18.16 5.06
C HIS A 152 12.10 -18.15 3.55
N THR A 153 11.54 -19.12 2.81
CA THR A 153 11.63 -19.13 1.35
C THR A 153 10.85 -17.97 0.73
N VAL A 154 9.60 -17.74 1.14
CA VAL A 154 8.75 -16.65 0.62
C VAL A 154 9.30 -15.28 0.98
N THR A 155 9.75 -15.08 2.22
CA THR A 155 10.39 -13.81 2.64
C THR A 155 11.70 -13.55 1.89
N PHE A 156 12.43 -14.59 1.50
CA PHE A 156 13.62 -14.44 0.68
C PHE A 156 13.29 -14.03 -0.75
N PHE A 157 12.22 -14.59 -1.36
CA PHE A 157 11.73 -14.12 -2.66
C PHE A 157 11.37 -12.64 -2.63
N GLU A 158 10.72 -12.17 -1.57
CA GLU A 158 10.40 -10.75 -1.38
C GLU A 158 11.67 -9.89 -1.35
N LYS A 159 12.68 -10.30 -0.57
CA LYS A 159 13.98 -9.62 -0.50
C LYS A 159 14.69 -9.61 -1.85
N ALA A 160 14.71 -10.75 -2.55
CA ALA A 160 15.29 -10.87 -3.88
C ALA A 160 14.64 -9.88 -4.86
N LEU A 161 13.31 -9.78 -4.87
CA LEU A 161 12.59 -8.80 -5.69
C LEU A 161 12.89 -7.35 -5.29
N LYS A 162 12.96 -7.02 -4.00
CA LYS A 162 13.24 -5.65 -3.53
C LYS A 162 14.66 -5.18 -3.82
N ARG A 163 15.64 -6.09 -3.82
CA ARG A 163 17.06 -5.78 -3.98
C ARG A 163 17.59 -6.02 -5.38
N SER A 164 16.76 -6.59 -6.26
CA SER A 164 17.11 -6.81 -7.66
C SER A 164 16.55 -5.74 -8.57
N GLY A 165 17.27 -5.39 -9.63
CA GLY A 165 16.80 -4.47 -10.66
C GLY A 165 17.84 -3.43 -11.09
N PHE A 166 17.48 -2.66 -12.12
CA PHE A 166 18.37 -1.67 -12.72
C PHE A 166 18.38 -0.38 -11.90
N ARG A 167 19.57 0.11 -11.50
CA ARG A 167 19.69 1.47 -10.95
C ARG A 167 19.42 2.49 -12.05
N LYS A 168 18.59 3.49 -11.75
CA LYS A 168 18.12 4.55 -12.66
C LYS A 168 19.26 5.35 -13.35
N GLY A 169 20.51 5.24 -12.88
CA GLY A 169 21.69 5.87 -13.47
C GLY A 169 22.32 5.13 -14.67
N ASN A 170 22.07 3.83 -14.85
CA ASN A 170 22.73 3.02 -15.91
C ASN A 170 21.99 3.01 -17.25
N ILE A 171 20.77 3.54 -17.33
CA ILE A 171 19.96 3.53 -18.56
C ILE A 171 20.47 4.57 -19.58
N ASN A 172 21.22 5.59 -19.14
CA ASN A 172 21.66 6.69 -20.00
C ASN A 172 22.90 6.38 -20.87
N SER A 173 23.51 5.19 -20.80
CA SER A 173 24.72 4.85 -21.59
C SER A 173 24.50 3.91 -22.78
N GLN A 174 23.28 3.43 -23.04
CA GLN A 174 23.05 2.45 -24.12
C GLN A 174 21.82 2.75 -24.99
N ASN A 175 21.55 4.03 -25.24
CA ASN A 175 20.73 4.40 -26.39
C ASN A 175 21.65 4.71 -27.57
N ASN A 176 21.94 3.70 -28.39
CA ASN A 176 21.84 3.81 -29.84
C ASN A 176 22.10 2.46 -30.52
N SER A 177 21.21 2.15 -31.46
CA SER A 177 21.25 1.12 -32.51
C SER A 177 20.80 -0.32 -32.17
N THR A 178 19.70 -0.68 -32.87
CA THR A 178 19.26 -2.02 -33.32
C THR A 178 18.68 -3.02 -32.31
N GLY A 179 17.36 -3.25 -32.44
CA GLY A 179 16.68 -4.49 -32.02
C GLY A 179 16.38 -4.58 -30.53
N SER A 180 15.10 -4.69 -30.17
CA SER A 180 14.59 -4.82 -28.80
C SER A 180 14.96 -6.15 -28.12
N SER A 181 16.24 -6.41 -27.87
CA SER A 181 16.65 -7.29 -26.78
C SER A 181 16.96 -6.43 -25.56
N GLY A 182 15.91 -5.82 -25.00
CA GLY A 182 16.01 -5.10 -23.74
C GLY A 182 16.56 -6.05 -22.67
N LEU A 183 17.57 -5.61 -21.92
CA LEU A 183 18.10 -6.36 -20.78
C LEU A 183 16.94 -6.78 -19.87
N LEU A 184 16.73 -8.09 -19.77
CA LEU A 184 15.68 -8.66 -18.93
C LEU A 184 16.03 -8.39 -17.47
N HIS A 185 15.03 -8.04 -16.68
CA HIS A 185 15.18 -7.87 -15.24
C HIS A 185 15.80 -9.16 -14.65
N PRO A 186 16.78 -9.09 -13.72
CA PRO A 186 17.45 -10.28 -13.18
C PRO A 186 16.49 -11.32 -12.58
N MET A 187 15.39 -10.86 -11.97
CA MET A 187 14.35 -11.74 -11.43
C MET A 187 13.41 -12.38 -12.48
N ALA A 188 13.46 -11.96 -13.74
CA ALA A 188 12.47 -12.33 -14.76
C ALA A 188 12.41 -13.84 -15.03
N SER A 189 13.57 -14.49 -15.17
CA SER A 189 13.67 -15.94 -15.40
C SER A 189 13.16 -16.77 -14.21
N HIS A 190 13.14 -16.17 -13.02
CA HIS A 190 12.75 -16.86 -11.78
C HIS A 190 11.24 -16.85 -11.53
N LEU A 191 10.48 -15.94 -12.17
CA LEU A 191 9.05 -15.78 -11.92
C LEU A 191 8.24 -17.04 -12.25
N SER A 192 8.60 -17.74 -13.33
CA SER A 192 7.85 -18.88 -13.87
C SER A 192 7.76 -20.07 -12.90
N TRP A 193 8.79 -20.31 -12.09
CA TRP A 193 8.81 -21.38 -11.09
C TRP A 193 8.48 -20.88 -9.69
N MET A 194 8.71 -19.59 -9.41
CA MET A 194 8.50 -18.98 -8.09
C MET A 194 7.02 -18.75 -7.80
N LEU A 195 6.27 -18.20 -8.75
CA LEU A 195 4.89 -17.77 -8.54
C LEU A 195 3.87 -18.91 -8.41
N PRO A 196 3.90 -20.00 -9.19
CA PRO A 196 2.81 -20.97 -9.15
C PRO A 196 2.60 -21.64 -7.77
N PRO A 197 3.62 -22.14 -7.06
CA PRO A 197 3.40 -22.69 -5.72
C PRO A 197 2.98 -21.62 -4.71
N LEU A 198 3.44 -20.36 -4.87
CA LEU A 198 3.04 -19.25 -4.01
C LEU A 198 1.55 -18.93 -4.17
N LEU A 199 1.05 -18.90 -5.41
CA LEU A 199 -0.35 -18.68 -5.70
C LEU A 199 -1.24 -19.78 -5.12
N LYS A 200 -0.81 -21.05 -5.18
CA LYS A 200 -1.50 -22.16 -4.51
C LYS A 200 -1.53 -21.98 -2.99
N LEU A 201 -0.40 -21.58 -2.39
CA LEU A 201 -0.30 -21.34 -0.95
C LEU A 201 -1.22 -20.20 -0.50
N LEU A 202 -1.24 -19.08 -1.24
CA LEU A 202 -2.14 -17.95 -0.97
C LEU A 202 -3.61 -18.36 -1.11
N ARG A 203 -3.95 -19.12 -2.16
CA ARG A 203 -5.31 -19.67 -2.35
C ARG A 203 -5.75 -20.52 -1.17
N ALA A 204 -4.91 -21.47 -0.74
CA ALA A 204 -5.17 -22.33 0.41
C ALA A 204 -5.34 -21.50 1.69
N LEU A 205 -4.49 -20.51 1.91
CA LEU A 205 -4.57 -19.60 3.04
C LEU A 205 -5.89 -18.82 3.06
N HIS A 206 -6.31 -18.25 1.92
CA HIS A 206 -7.59 -17.53 1.84
C HIS A 206 -8.79 -18.44 2.11
N SER A 207 -8.72 -19.70 1.69
CA SER A 207 -9.81 -20.67 1.89
C SER A 207 -10.12 -20.97 3.36
N LEU A 208 -9.17 -20.73 4.29
CA LEU A 208 -9.36 -20.93 5.73
C LEU A 208 -10.55 -20.13 6.28
N TRP A 209 -10.79 -18.93 5.73
CA TRP A 209 -11.88 -18.06 6.16
C TRP A 209 -13.23 -18.42 5.52
N SER A 210 -13.27 -19.33 4.55
CA SER A 210 -14.55 -19.76 3.96
C SER A 210 -15.43 -20.44 5.02
N PRO A 211 -16.76 -20.26 5.00
CA PRO A 211 -17.65 -20.85 6.01
C PRO A 211 -17.53 -22.38 6.16
N PRO A 212 -17.46 -23.18 5.06
CA PRO A 212 -17.32 -24.64 5.18
C PRO A 212 -16.02 -25.07 5.85
N VAL A 213 -14.93 -24.34 5.58
CA VAL A 213 -13.61 -24.65 6.15
C VAL A 213 -13.53 -24.17 7.58
N SER A 214 -13.79 -22.88 7.82
CA SER A 214 -13.68 -22.26 9.15
C SER A 214 -14.51 -23.00 10.20
N GLN A 215 -15.69 -23.53 9.86
CA GLN A 215 -16.49 -24.33 10.78
C GLN A 215 -15.83 -25.66 11.16
N ALA A 216 -15.15 -26.31 10.22
CA ALA A 216 -14.48 -27.60 10.41
C ALA A 216 -13.13 -27.53 11.13
N LEU A 217 -12.53 -26.34 11.25
CA LEU A 217 -11.22 -26.15 11.89
C LEU A 217 -11.24 -26.42 13.40
N ALA A 218 -10.11 -26.92 13.91
CA ALA A 218 -9.86 -27.06 15.34
C ALA A 218 -9.77 -25.70 16.05
N GLY A 219 -9.93 -25.70 17.38
CA GLY A 219 -9.94 -24.48 18.20
C GLY A 219 -8.66 -23.65 18.06
N GLU A 220 -7.49 -24.30 18.00
CA GLU A 220 -6.20 -23.64 17.84
C GLU A 220 -6.07 -22.88 16.50
N MET A 221 -6.41 -23.51 15.38
CA MET A 221 -6.38 -22.85 14.07
C MET A 221 -7.39 -21.69 14.02
N LYS A 222 -8.60 -21.90 14.57
CA LYS A 222 -9.61 -20.83 14.67
C LYS A 222 -9.09 -19.65 15.49
N ALA A 223 -8.44 -19.91 16.61
CA ALA A 223 -7.86 -18.88 17.45
C ALA A 223 -6.74 -18.14 16.70
N ALA A 224 -5.85 -18.86 16.00
CA ALA A 224 -4.77 -18.28 15.20
C ALA A 224 -5.27 -17.39 14.04
N MET A 225 -6.46 -17.62 13.52
CA MET A 225 -7.08 -16.76 12.49
C MET A 225 -7.55 -15.41 13.04
N ALA A 226 -7.82 -15.29 14.34
CA ALA A 226 -8.29 -14.06 14.96
C ALA A 226 -7.25 -12.91 14.90
N MET A 227 -7.60 -11.76 15.44
CA MET A 227 -6.66 -10.66 15.61
C MET A 227 -5.79 -10.84 16.85
N SER A 228 -4.49 -10.59 16.74
CA SER A 228 -3.60 -10.61 17.91
C SER A 228 -3.84 -9.40 18.81
N ASP A 229 -3.50 -9.50 20.09
CA ASP A 229 -3.64 -8.37 21.01
C ASP A 229 -2.76 -7.17 20.61
N ALA A 230 -1.59 -7.42 20.01
CA ALA A 230 -0.75 -6.36 19.45
C ALA A 230 -1.45 -5.61 18.30
N GLU A 231 -2.19 -6.32 17.44
CA GLU A 231 -2.98 -5.70 16.37
C GLU A 231 -4.18 -4.92 16.93
N ARG A 232 -4.88 -5.47 17.92
CA ARG A 232 -5.99 -4.78 18.61
C ARG A 232 -5.50 -3.48 19.27
N THR A 233 -4.39 -3.55 20.00
CA THR A 233 -3.75 -2.40 20.67
C THR A 233 -3.33 -1.34 19.63
N SER A 234 -2.75 -1.76 18.51
CA SER A 234 -2.39 -0.87 17.39
C SER A 234 -3.60 -0.21 16.73
N LEU A 235 -4.73 -0.91 16.62
CA LEU A 235 -5.98 -0.32 16.14
C LEU A 235 -6.52 0.73 17.11
N LEU A 236 -6.42 0.51 18.41
CA LEU A 236 -6.87 1.49 19.41
C LEU A 236 -5.93 2.70 19.55
N GLY A 237 -4.71 2.62 19.00
CA GLY A 237 -3.70 3.67 19.16
C GLY A 237 -3.15 3.74 20.58
N GLU A 238 -3.34 2.68 21.37
CA GLU A 238 -2.77 2.55 22.70
C GLU A 238 -1.26 2.33 22.57
N ALA A 239 -0.45 3.07 23.33
CA ALA A 239 0.98 2.85 23.36
C ALA A 239 1.23 1.44 23.92
N ASN A 240 1.90 0.58 23.13
CA ASN A 240 2.26 -0.77 23.57
C ASN A 240 2.94 -0.68 24.95
N PRO A 241 2.34 -1.21 26.02
CA PRO A 241 2.99 -1.22 27.33
C PRO A 241 4.17 -2.19 27.26
N LYS A 242 5.36 -1.64 26.98
CA LYS A 242 6.68 -2.32 27.00
C LYS A 242 6.78 -3.57 26.12
N LEU A 243 6.93 -3.37 24.80
CA LEU A 243 7.93 -4.17 24.09
C LEU A 243 9.29 -3.58 24.45
N SER A 244 10.12 -4.36 25.17
CA SER A 244 11.56 -4.08 25.19
C SER A 244 12.02 -3.95 23.74
N LYS A 245 13.01 -3.11 23.46
CA LYS A 245 13.65 -2.99 22.13
C LYS A 245 14.30 -4.34 21.75
N GLY A 246 13.48 -5.29 21.34
CA GLY A 246 13.85 -6.46 20.58
C GLY A 246 13.37 -6.18 19.17
N SER A 247 14.33 -6.10 18.24
CA SER A 247 14.06 -6.33 16.83
C SER A 247 13.10 -7.52 16.67
N LEU A 248 12.22 -7.49 15.66
CA LEU A 248 11.43 -8.66 15.23
C LEU A 248 12.39 -9.77 14.76
N THR A 249 13.12 -10.38 15.69
CA THR A 249 13.91 -11.58 15.47
C THR A 249 12.94 -12.72 15.58
N PHE A 250 12.51 -13.22 14.42
CA PHE A 250 11.99 -14.57 14.28
C PHE A 250 13.09 -15.54 14.74
N ALA A 251 13.16 -15.75 16.05
CA ALA A 251 13.99 -16.78 16.63
C ALA A 251 13.22 -18.09 16.41
N ASP A 252 13.74 -18.89 15.47
CA ASP A 252 13.45 -20.31 15.38
C ASP A 252 13.63 -20.95 16.77
N GLY A 253 12.80 -21.96 17.06
CA GLY A 253 12.42 -22.36 18.41
C GLY A 253 13.52 -22.40 19.48
N SER A 254 13.09 -22.11 20.71
CA SER A 254 13.76 -22.27 22.02
C SER A 254 14.58 -21.09 22.57
N GLN A 255 13.94 -20.28 23.43
CA GLN A 255 14.41 -20.05 24.79
C GLN A 255 13.21 -19.98 25.75
N ILE A 256 13.23 -20.91 26.70
CA ILE A 256 12.23 -21.15 27.74
C ILE A 256 12.34 -20.03 28.79
N GLU A 257 11.30 -19.21 28.94
CA GLU A 257 10.98 -18.62 30.24
C GLU A 257 9.97 -19.53 30.93
N MET A 258 10.46 -20.44 31.79
CA MET A 258 9.63 -21.09 32.78
C MET A 258 9.16 -20.02 33.76
N ASN A 259 7.90 -19.58 33.64
CA ASN A 259 6.98 -19.30 34.76
C ASN A 259 5.68 -18.64 34.28
N LYS A 260 4.72 -19.44 33.81
CA LYS A 260 3.32 -19.53 34.28
C LYS A 260 2.50 -20.39 33.30
N GLU A 261 1.50 -21.06 33.85
CA GLU A 261 0.64 -22.09 33.27
C GLU A 261 0.08 -21.75 31.87
N GLY A 262 0.29 -22.61 30.86
CA GLY A 262 -0.39 -22.51 29.56
C GLY A 262 0.31 -23.24 28.39
N TYR A 263 0.25 -24.57 28.32
CA TYR A 263 0.89 -25.38 27.27
C TYR A 263 0.34 -25.19 25.82
N ALA A 264 -0.61 -24.26 25.60
CA ALA A 264 -1.29 -24.07 24.30
C ALA A 264 -1.00 -22.72 23.61
N GLU A 265 -0.39 -21.74 24.28
CA GLU A 265 -0.26 -20.37 23.74
C GLU A 265 0.82 -20.21 22.66
N SER A 266 1.87 -21.04 22.68
CA SER A 266 3.01 -20.90 21.76
C SER A 266 2.67 -21.30 20.33
N ASN A 267 1.95 -22.41 20.13
CA ASN A 267 1.66 -22.93 18.79
C ASN A 267 0.57 -22.10 18.07
N GLU A 268 -0.45 -21.61 18.79
CA GLU A 268 -1.42 -20.66 18.25
C GLU A 268 -0.75 -19.37 17.74
N THR A 269 0.12 -18.77 18.57
CA THR A 269 0.82 -17.53 18.24
C THR A 269 1.75 -17.72 17.06
N ASP A 270 2.46 -18.84 17.00
CA ASP A 270 3.34 -19.19 15.88
C ASP A 270 2.55 -19.35 14.57
N ILE A 271 1.44 -20.08 14.58
CA ILE A 271 0.56 -20.24 13.42
C ILE A 271 0.00 -18.89 12.96
N ARG A 272 -0.46 -18.05 13.90
CA ARG A 272 -0.97 -16.69 13.60
C ARG A 272 0.09 -15.85 12.90
N ASN A 273 1.30 -15.83 13.46
CA ASN A 273 2.42 -15.08 12.91
C ASN A 273 2.84 -15.62 11.55
N TRP A 274 2.80 -16.93 11.36
CA TRP A 274 3.09 -17.56 10.08
C TRP A 274 2.04 -17.22 9.02
N LEU A 275 0.74 -17.35 9.32
CA LEU A 275 -0.35 -16.99 8.41
C LEU A 275 -0.25 -15.52 7.98
N LYS A 276 0.01 -14.62 8.93
CA LYS A 276 0.27 -13.21 8.63
C LYS A 276 1.51 -13.05 7.77
N GLY A 277 2.63 -13.65 8.16
CA GLY A 277 3.90 -13.54 7.45
C GLY A 277 3.85 -14.03 6.00
N ILE A 278 3.22 -15.18 5.75
CA ILE A 278 3.01 -15.70 4.40
C ILE A 278 2.11 -14.78 3.58
N ARG A 279 1.03 -14.23 4.16
CA ARG A 279 0.16 -13.29 3.46
C ARG A 279 0.91 -12.01 3.11
N ASP A 280 1.58 -11.41 4.09
CA ASP A 280 2.32 -10.14 3.95
C ASP A 280 3.41 -10.27 2.87
N SER A 281 4.31 -11.23 3.04
CA SER A 281 5.41 -11.45 2.10
C SER A 281 4.93 -12.00 0.77
N GLY A 282 3.95 -12.89 0.76
CA GLY A 282 3.38 -13.45 -0.47
C GLY A 282 2.71 -12.39 -1.34
N TYR A 283 1.93 -11.48 -0.74
CA TYR A 283 1.37 -10.34 -1.45
C TYR A 283 2.47 -9.41 -1.99
N ASN A 284 3.49 -9.10 -1.18
CA ASN A 284 4.61 -8.29 -1.64
C ASN A 284 5.36 -8.95 -2.81
N VAL A 285 5.56 -10.27 -2.79
CA VAL A 285 6.17 -11.00 -3.91
C VAL A 285 5.35 -10.84 -5.18
N VAL A 286 4.04 -11.04 -5.13
CA VAL A 286 3.18 -10.89 -6.31
C VAL A 286 3.16 -9.43 -6.81
N GLY A 287 2.99 -8.46 -5.90
CA GLY A 287 2.96 -7.04 -6.25
C GLY A 287 4.28 -6.51 -6.82
N LEU A 288 5.41 -6.89 -6.22
CA LEU A 288 6.75 -6.55 -6.75
C LEU A 288 7.04 -7.28 -8.05
N SER A 289 6.53 -8.49 -8.25
CA SER A 289 6.68 -9.18 -9.54
C SER A 289 5.98 -8.41 -10.66
N ALA A 290 4.83 -7.78 -10.39
CA ALA A 290 4.15 -6.95 -11.38
C ALA A 290 4.97 -5.75 -11.86
N THR A 291 5.88 -5.21 -11.04
CA THR A 291 6.73 -4.07 -11.42
C THR A 291 7.87 -4.45 -12.38
N ILE A 292 8.11 -5.74 -12.60
CA ILE A 292 9.05 -6.25 -13.61
C ILE A 292 8.50 -6.02 -15.04
N GLY A 293 7.20 -5.75 -15.18
CA GLY A 293 6.57 -5.43 -16.47
C GLY A 293 6.35 -6.67 -17.33
N ASP A 294 6.62 -6.57 -18.63
CA ASP A 294 6.28 -7.59 -19.64
C ASP A 294 6.66 -9.03 -19.26
N SER A 295 7.80 -9.24 -18.58
CA SER A 295 8.23 -10.59 -18.22
C SER A 295 7.25 -11.25 -17.25
N PHE A 296 6.70 -10.47 -16.31
CA PHE A 296 5.68 -10.97 -15.39
C PHE A 296 4.38 -11.28 -16.12
N PHE A 297 3.87 -10.35 -16.94
CA PHE A 297 2.60 -10.55 -17.64
C PHE A 297 2.67 -11.69 -18.67
N LYS A 298 3.80 -11.87 -19.37
CA LYS A 298 4.02 -12.98 -20.31
C LYS A 298 4.08 -14.35 -19.62
N CYS A 299 4.58 -14.45 -18.39
CA CYS A 299 4.61 -15.71 -17.64
C CYS A 299 3.37 -15.93 -16.77
N LEU A 300 2.43 -14.99 -16.76
CA LEU A 300 1.29 -15.00 -15.86
C LEU A 300 0.20 -15.97 -16.35
N ASP A 301 -0.07 -17.02 -15.59
CA ASP A 301 -1.35 -17.71 -15.72
C ASP A 301 -2.44 -16.92 -15.00
N VAL A 302 -3.16 -16.13 -15.79
CA VAL A 302 -4.27 -15.29 -15.33
C VAL A 302 -5.32 -16.09 -14.54
N HIS A 303 -5.59 -17.33 -14.92
CA HIS A 303 -6.57 -18.15 -14.23
C HIS A 303 -6.10 -18.50 -12.82
N SER A 304 -4.87 -19.00 -12.66
CA SER A 304 -4.27 -19.29 -11.36
C SER A 304 -4.20 -18.04 -10.47
N VAL A 305 -3.87 -16.88 -11.02
CA VAL A 305 -3.82 -15.62 -10.26
C VAL A 305 -5.21 -15.20 -9.79
N SER A 306 -6.22 -15.27 -10.66
CA SER A 306 -7.59 -14.95 -10.29
C SER A 306 -8.11 -15.88 -9.20
N LEU A 307 -7.88 -17.20 -9.32
CA LEU A 307 -8.24 -18.15 -8.27
C LEU A 307 -7.52 -17.86 -6.96
N ALA A 308 -6.22 -17.57 -7.00
CA ALA A 308 -5.46 -17.33 -5.78
C ALA A 308 -5.90 -16.06 -5.05
N LEU A 309 -6.16 -14.97 -5.78
CA LEU A 309 -6.38 -13.66 -5.18
C LEU A 309 -7.84 -13.38 -4.85
N VAL A 310 -8.79 -13.83 -5.67
CA VAL A 310 -10.20 -13.37 -5.56
C VAL A 310 -11.26 -14.47 -5.44
N GLU A 311 -10.89 -15.76 -5.48
CA GLU A 311 -11.86 -16.86 -5.30
C GLU A 311 -12.61 -16.77 -3.97
N ASN A 312 -11.89 -16.51 -2.87
CA ASN A 312 -12.45 -16.49 -1.52
C ASN A 312 -12.71 -15.06 -1.00
N ILE A 313 -12.76 -14.06 -1.89
CA ILE A 313 -12.82 -12.64 -1.51
C ILE A 313 -13.98 -12.32 -0.56
N GLN A 314 -15.13 -12.98 -0.75
CA GLN A 314 -16.34 -12.77 0.04
C GLN A 314 -16.23 -13.25 1.49
N SER A 315 -15.28 -14.15 1.76
CA SER A 315 -15.03 -14.70 3.09
C SER A 315 -13.87 -14.00 3.80
N MET A 316 -13.11 -13.15 3.09
CA MET A 316 -11.96 -12.48 3.67
C MET A 316 -12.37 -11.33 4.59
N GLU A 317 -11.61 -11.16 5.65
CA GLU A 317 -11.71 -10.02 6.57
C GLU A 317 -11.24 -8.72 5.92
N PHE A 318 -11.74 -7.58 6.41
CA PHE A 318 -11.45 -6.26 5.83
C PHE A 318 -9.96 -5.93 5.87
N ARG A 319 -9.24 -6.31 6.94
CA ARG A 319 -7.79 -6.12 7.01
C ARG A 319 -7.03 -6.88 5.92
N HIS A 320 -7.50 -8.07 5.53
CA HIS A 320 -6.89 -8.88 4.49
C HIS A 320 -7.19 -8.34 3.10
N ILE A 321 -8.43 -7.92 2.84
CA ILE A 321 -8.83 -7.29 1.56
C ILE A 321 -8.05 -5.99 1.37
N ARG A 322 -7.97 -5.15 2.41
CA ARG A 322 -7.18 -3.91 2.38
C ARG A 322 -5.75 -4.19 1.96
N GLN A 323 -5.12 -5.19 2.57
CA GLN A 323 -3.74 -5.54 2.27
C GLN A 323 -3.57 -6.10 0.85
N LEU A 324 -4.50 -6.93 0.38
CA LEU A 324 -4.51 -7.46 -0.98
C LEU A 324 -4.58 -6.31 -2.01
N VAL A 325 -5.47 -5.34 -1.79
CA VAL A 325 -5.61 -4.17 -2.66
C VAL A 325 -4.32 -3.37 -2.68
N HIS A 326 -3.77 -3.07 -1.49
CA HIS A 326 -2.59 -2.24 -1.33
C HIS A 326 -1.33 -2.86 -1.97
N ALA A 327 -1.03 -4.10 -1.59
CA ALA A 327 0.24 -4.74 -1.90
C ALA A 327 0.21 -5.47 -3.25
N VAL A 328 -0.95 -5.86 -3.78
CA VAL A 328 -1.05 -6.63 -5.03
C VAL A 328 -1.78 -5.85 -6.12
N LEU A 329 -3.04 -5.46 -5.88
CA LEU A 329 -3.89 -4.97 -6.97
C LEU A 329 -3.49 -3.58 -7.45
N ILE A 330 -3.08 -2.68 -6.55
CA ILE A 330 -2.59 -1.35 -6.94
C ILE A 330 -1.31 -1.46 -7.81
N PRO A 331 -0.25 -2.17 -7.40
CA PRO A 331 0.92 -2.41 -8.27
C PRO A 331 0.56 -3.07 -9.59
N LEU A 332 -0.31 -4.10 -9.56
CA LEU A 332 -0.75 -4.81 -10.76
C LEU A 332 -1.45 -3.86 -11.73
N VAL A 333 -2.43 -3.06 -11.28
CA VAL A 333 -3.13 -2.06 -12.10
C VAL A 333 -2.16 -1.05 -12.70
N LYS A 334 -1.20 -0.54 -11.92
CA LYS A 334 -0.22 0.45 -12.38
C LYS A 334 0.68 -0.08 -13.50
N CYS A 335 0.99 -1.38 -13.48
CA CYS A 335 1.94 -2.00 -14.40
C CYS A 335 1.26 -2.82 -15.51
N CYS A 336 -0.07 -2.97 -15.49
CA CYS A 336 -0.79 -3.86 -16.40
C CYS A 336 -0.79 -3.34 -17.85
N PRO A 337 -0.20 -4.08 -18.80
CA PRO A 337 -0.27 -3.74 -20.22
C PRO A 337 -1.72 -3.85 -20.72
N GLN A 338 -2.05 -3.04 -21.70
CA GLN A 338 -3.42 -2.92 -22.23
C GLN A 338 -4.01 -4.24 -22.73
N ASP A 339 -3.19 -5.08 -23.36
CA ASP A 339 -3.59 -6.40 -23.86
C ASP A 339 -4.09 -7.35 -22.74
N PHE A 340 -3.68 -7.11 -21.49
CA PHE A 340 -4.08 -7.90 -20.33
C PHE A 340 -5.33 -7.38 -19.61
N TRP A 341 -5.88 -6.23 -20.02
CA TRP A 341 -7.01 -5.62 -19.31
C TRP A 341 -8.27 -6.51 -19.38
N GLU A 342 -8.65 -6.93 -20.58
CA GLU A 342 -9.85 -7.73 -20.83
C GLU A 342 -9.77 -9.14 -20.23
N GLU A 343 -8.69 -9.87 -20.52
CA GLU A 343 -8.60 -11.28 -20.14
C GLU A 343 -8.19 -11.47 -18.68
N GLY A 344 -7.46 -10.51 -18.10
CA GLY A 344 -6.88 -10.60 -16.77
C GLY A 344 -7.43 -9.60 -15.77
N LEU A 345 -7.23 -8.30 -16.01
CA LEU A 345 -7.56 -7.29 -15.00
C LEU A 345 -9.06 -7.30 -14.65
N LYS A 346 -9.93 -7.50 -15.65
CA LYS A 346 -11.37 -7.65 -15.44
C LYS A 346 -11.72 -8.76 -14.43
N LYS A 347 -11.09 -9.93 -14.54
CA LYS A 347 -11.33 -11.09 -13.66
C LYS A 347 -10.88 -10.84 -12.22
N LEU A 348 -9.98 -9.89 -11.99
CA LEU A 348 -9.54 -9.47 -10.67
C LEU A 348 -10.41 -8.36 -10.10
N LEU A 349 -10.72 -7.34 -10.90
CA LEU A 349 -11.48 -6.17 -10.44
C LEU A 349 -12.96 -6.49 -10.19
N HIS A 350 -13.60 -7.34 -11.00
CA HIS A 350 -15.04 -7.57 -10.88
C HIS A 350 -15.44 -8.18 -9.51
N PRO A 351 -14.89 -9.34 -9.08
CA PRO A 351 -15.25 -9.91 -7.78
C PRO A 351 -14.92 -8.97 -6.61
N LEU A 352 -13.80 -8.25 -6.70
CA LEU A 352 -13.39 -7.28 -5.68
C LEU A 352 -14.40 -6.14 -5.56
N LEU A 353 -14.68 -5.43 -6.66
CA LEU A 353 -15.52 -4.24 -6.65
C LEU A 353 -16.95 -4.61 -6.26
N LEU A 354 -17.47 -5.73 -6.76
CA LEU A 354 -18.81 -6.21 -6.41
C LEU A 354 -18.92 -6.49 -4.91
N HIS A 355 -17.98 -7.27 -4.34
CA HIS A 355 -18.03 -7.62 -2.93
C HIS A 355 -17.81 -6.39 -2.03
N THR A 356 -16.80 -5.57 -2.34
CA THR A 356 -16.46 -4.40 -1.51
C THR A 356 -17.55 -3.33 -1.57
N GLN A 357 -18.24 -3.14 -2.70
CA GLN A 357 -19.40 -2.27 -2.78
C GLN A 357 -20.48 -2.70 -1.78
N GLN A 358 -20.86 -3.98 -1.78
CA GLN A 358 -21.90 -4.52 -0.89
C GLN A 358 -21.47 -4.45 0.58
N ALA A 359 -20.27 -4.95 0.89
CA ALA A 359 -19.76 -5.03 2.26
C ALA A 359 -19.59 -3.65 2.89
N LEU A 360 -19.01 -2.68 2.16
CA LEU A 360 -18.85 -1.32 2.64
C LEU A 360 -20.20 -0.64 2.83
N SER A 361 -21.12 -0.76 1.86
CA SER A 361 -22.47 -0.20 1.97
C SER A 361 -23.19 -0.71 3.22
N CYS A 362 -23.21 -2.04 3.43
CA CYS A 362 -23.82 -2.64 4.61
C CYS A 362 -23.18 -2.16 5.93
N SER A 363 -21.85 -2.19 6.03
CA SER A 363 -21.15 -1.78 7.26
C SER A 363 -21.29 -0.29 7.56
N TRP A 364 -21.25 0.58 6.54
CA TRP A 364 -21.50 2.01 6.72
C TRP A 364 -22.95 2.30 7.10
N SER A 365 -23.93 1.63 6.48
CA SER A 365 -25.33 1.77 6.87
C SER A 365 -25.54 1.34 8.33
N SER A 366 -24.95 0.21 8.74
CA SER A 366 -25.00 -0.25 10.13
C SER A 366 -24.32 0.74 11.09
N LEU A 367 -23.17 1.31 10.71
CA LEU A 367 -22.48 2.31 11.53
C LEU A 367 -23.31 3.59 11.71
N LEU A 368 -23.89 4.10 10.62
CA LEU A 368 -24.65 5.35 10.63
C LEU A 368 -26.01 5.23 11.32
N LEU A 369 -26.67 4.07 11.25
CA LEU A 369 -27.99 3.85 11.83
C LEU A 369 -27.94 3.27 13.24
N GLU A 370 -26.99 2.37 13.52
CA GLU A 370 -26.93 1.60 14.76
C GLU A 370 -25.69 1.92 15.61
N GLY A 371 -24.75 2.72 15.11
CA GLY A 371 -23.49 3.02 15.80
C GLY A 371 -22.44 1.89 15.73
N ARG A 372 -22.70 0.83 14.95
CA ARG A 372 -21.83 -0.35 14.85
C ARG A 372 -21.57 -0.75 13.42
N ALA A 373 -20.30 -0.90 13.02
CA ALA A 373 -19.96 -1.27 11.65
C ALA A 373 -20.06 -2.78 11.38
N LYS A 374 -20.04 -3.63 12.43
CA LYS A 374 -20.21 -5.11 12.34
C LYS A 374 -19.30 -5.75 11.29
N VAL A 375 -18.03 -5.36 11.26
CA VAL A 375 -17.07 -5.84 10.26
C VAL A 375 -16.72 -7.33 10.50
N PRO A 376 -16.35 -8.08 9.45
CA PRO A 376 -16.07 -9.53 9.56
C PRO A 376 -14.94 -9.88 10.54
N ASP A 377 -13.92 -9.02 10.66
CA ASP A 377 -12.71 -9.22 11.47
C ASP A 377 -12.96 -9.46 12.95
N LEU A 378 -14.12 -9.04 13.46
CA LEU A 378 -14.49 -9.11 14.88
C LEU A 378 -15.76 -9.95 15.10
N HIS A 379 -16.16 -10.75 14.10
CA HIS A 379 -17.32 -11.62 14.17
C HIS A 379 -17.13 -12.67 15.28
N GLY A 380 -18.04 -12.69 16.26
CA GLY A 380 -18.00 -13.61 17.41
C GLY A 380 -17.53 -13.00 18.74
N ILE A 381 -17.07 -11.75 18.75
CA ILE A 381 -16.94 -10.99 20.01
C ILE A 381 -18.36 -10.61 20.46
N PRO A 382 -18.82 -10.97 21.68
CA PRO A 382 -20.19 -10.73 22.12
C PRO A 382 -20.59 -9.27 21.92
N ALA A 383 -21.72 -9.07 21.25
CA ALA A 383 -22.29 -7.74 21.05
C ALA A 383 -22.79 -7.20 22.40
N GLY A 384 -22.04 -6.27 22.99
CA GLY A 384 -22.49 -5.52 24.16
C GLY A 384 -21.35 -4.88 24.95
N SER A 385 -21.23 -3.55 24.85
CA SER A 385 -20.58 -2.63 25.80
C SER A 385 -19.05 -2.41 25.80
N ASP A 386 -18.25 -2.98 24.89
CA ASP A 386 -16.84 -2.56 24.78
C ASP A 386 -16.67 -1.51 23.69
N LEU A 387 -16.59 -0.23 24.10
CA LEU A 387 -16.28 0.93 23.25
C LEU A 387 -15.04 0.66 22.37
N LYS A 388 -14.08 -0.15 22.85
CA LYS A 388 -12.89 -0.52 22.08
C LYS A 388 -13.25 -1.31 20.82
N VAL A 389 -14.22 -2.22 20.90
CA VAL A 389 -14.67 -3.02 19.74
C VAL A 389 -15.30 -2.09 18.69
N GLU A 390 -16.13 -1.14 19.11
CA GLU A 390 -16.78 -0.20 18.18
C GLU A 390 -15.74 0.66 17.44
N VAL A 391 -14.76 1.19 18.17
CA VAL A 391 -13.64 1.95 17.60
C VAL A 391 -12.82 1.10 16.63
N MET A 392 -12.57 -0.17 16.96
CA MET A 392 -11.84 -1.08 16.07
C MET A 392 -12.64 -1.40 14.80
N GLU A 393 -13.95 -1.68 14.92
CA GLU A 393 -14.83 -1.93 13.77
C GLU A 393 -14.84 -0.72 12.82
N GLU A 394 -15.02 0.49 13.38
CA GLU A 394 -15.00 1.73 12.59
C GLU A 394 -13.63 1.94 11.91
N LYS A 395 -12.53 1.73 12.62
CA LYS A 395 -11.18 1.89 12.04
C LYS A 395 -10.93 0.91 10.90
N LEU A 396 -11.35 -0.35 11.03
CA LEU A 396 -11.24 -1.36 9.97
C LEU A 396 -12.10 -0.99 8.76
N LEU A 397 -13.34 -0.54 8.97
CA LEU A 397 -14.24 -0.07 7.92
C LEU A 397 -13.61 1.10 7.13
N ARG A 398 -13.12 2.12 7.85
CA ARG A 398 -12.47 3.29 7.24
C ARG A 398 -11.21 2.91 6.48
N ASN A 399 -10.38 2.03 7.05
CA ASN A 399 -9.16 1.56 6.42
C ASN A 399 -9.44 0.87 5.08
N LEU A 400 -10.43 -0.04 5.01
CA LEU A 400 -10.81 -0.68 3.75
C LEU A 400 -11.41 0.33 2.76
N THR A 401 -12.32 1.19 3.23
CA THR A 401 -12.95 2.25 2.43
C THR A 401 -11.89 3.11 1.72
N ARG A 402 -10.92 3.61 2.48
CA ARG A 402 -9.83 4.45 1.96
C ARG A 402 -8.95 3.72 0.96
N GLU A 403 -8.74 2.42 1.11
CA GLU A 403 -7.91 1.64 0.20
C GLU A 403 -8.64 1.35 -1.12
N ILE A 404 -9.95 1.09 -1.09
CA ILE A 404 -10.76 0.94 -2.31
C ILE A 404 -10.85 2.28 -3.06
N CYS A 405 -11.05 3.40 -2.37
CA CYS A 405 -10.98 4.72 -3.00
C CYS A 405 -9.58 5.03 -3.55
N SER A 406 -8.50 4.53 -2.91
CA SER A 406 -7.13 4.63 -3.44
C SER A 406 -6.97 3.85 -4.74
N LEU A 407 -7.53 2.65 -4.84
CA LEU A 407 -7.56 1.87 -6.08
C LEU A 407 -8.29 2.62 -7.21
N LEU A 408 -9.46 3.20 -6.92
CA LEU A 408 -10.19 4.03 -7.88
C LEU A 408 -9.38 5.27 -8.33
N SER A 409 -8.68 5.92 -7.40
CA SER A 409 -7.76 7.03 -7.70
C SER A 409 -6.63 6.59 -8.64
N VAL A 410 -6.04 5.42 -8.40
CA VAL A 410 -5.00 4.84 -9.26
C VAL A 410 -5.54 4.54 -10.66
N LEU A 411 -6.73 3.95 -10.77
CA LEU A 411 -7.40 3.72 -12.06
C LEU A 411 -7.60 5.02 -12.84
N ALA A 412 -7.76 6.16 -12.15
CA ALA A 412 -7.92 7.50 -12.72
C ALA A 412 -6.60 8.29 -12.91
N SER A 413 -5.45 7.70 -12.58
CA SER A 413 -4.17 8.40 -12.73
C SER A 413 -3.87 8.73 -14.19
N SER A 414 -3.21 9.88 -14.42
CA SER A 414 -2.92 10.40 -15.75
C SER A 414 -2.09 9.43 -16.61
N GLY A 415 -1.15 8.69 -16.00
CA GLY A 415 -0.34 7.69 -16.69
C GLY A 415 -1.15 6.53 -17.28
N LEU A 416 -2.25 6.13 -16.64
CA LEU A 416 -3.14 5.07 -17.13
C LEU A 416 -4.28 5.61 -18.01
N ASN A 417 -4.35 6.93 -18.20
CA ASN A 417 -5.42 7.61 -18.90
C ASN A 417 -4.89 8.67 -19.88
N ALA A 418 -3.74 8.38 -20.51
CA ALA A 418 -3.12 9.29 -21.49
C ALA A 418 -4.02 9.59 -22.70
N GLY A 419 -5.04 8.75 -22.97
CA GLY A 419 -6.04 9.00 -23.99
C GLY A 419 -7.14 10.01 -23.62
N LEU A 420 -7.19 10.52 -22.38
CA LEU A 420 -8.18 11.51 -21.97
C LEU A 420 -7.73 12.94 -22.31
N PRO A 421 -8.61 13.80 -22.86
CA PRO A 421 -8.25 15.18 -23.20
C PRO A 421 -8.02 16.03 -21.95
N SER A 422 -7.05 16.95 -21.95
CA SER A 422 -6.90 17.91 -20.85
C SER A 422 -7.92 19.06 -20.98
N LEU A 423 -8.59 19.43 -19.89
CA LEU A 423 -9.54 20.54 -19.87
C LEU A 423 -8.87 21.94 -19.93
N ASP A 424 -7.55 21.99 -19.70
CA ASP A 424 -6.78 23.23 -19.58
C ASP A 424 -6.39 23.87 -20.93
N GLN A 425 -6.63 23.20 -22.07
CA GLN A 425 -6.27 23.72 -23.38
C GLN A 425 -7.51 24.20 -24.16
N SER A 426 -7.73 25.51 -24.09
CA SER A 426 -8.47 26.33 -25.06
C SER A 426 -9.91 25.91 -25.41
N GLY A 427 -10.81 25.62 -24.47
CA GLY A 427 -12.28 25.64 -24.65
C GLY A 427 -12.89 24.78 -25.79
N HIS A 428 -12.07 24.07 -26.56
CA HIS A 428 -12.41 23.31 -27.74
C HIS A 428 -12.11 21.86 -27.40
N ILE A 429 -13.08 21.22 -26.78
CA ILE A 429 -13.01 19.79 -26.48
C ILE A 429 -13.11 19.05 -27.82
N SER A 430 -12.01 18.44 -28.27
CA SER A 430 -12.08 17.49 -29.38
C SER A 430 -12.91 16.30 -28.90
N ARG A 431 -14.09 16.09 -29.50
CA ARG A 431 -14.91 14.92 -29.21
C ARG A 431 -14.13 13.68 -29.59
N VAL A 432 -14.03 12.73 -28.66
CA VAL A 432 -13.41 11.43 -28.91
C VAL A 432 -14.54 10.44 -29.15
N ASP A 433 -14.50 9.74 -30.28
CA ASP A 433 -15.44 8.67 -30.54
C ASP A 433 -15.12 7.47 -29.64
N THR A 434 -16.08 7.13 -28.76
CA THR A 434 -16.03 6.01 -27.80
C THR A 434 -15.05 6.20 -26.63
N PHE A 435 -15.27 5.47 -25.52
CA PHE A 435 -14.30 5.36 -24.41
C PHE A 435 -12.90 5.14 -24.99
N ALA A 436 -12.01 6.12 -24.81
CA ALA A 436 -10.70 6.13 -25.45
C ALA A 436 -9.99 4.80 -25.17
N SER A 437 -9.49 4.12 -26.22
CA SER A 437 -8.86 2.81 -26.11
C SER A 437 -7.75 2.79 -25.07
N ASN A 438 -7.08 3.94 -24.85
CA ASN A 438 -5.97 4.13 -23.91
C ASN A 438 -6.39 4.82 -22.60
N SER A 439 -7.62 4.55 -22.12
CA SER A 439 -8.10 5.02 -20.82
C SER A 439 -8.53 3.84 -19.96
N MET A 440 -7.86 3.66 -18.82
CA MET A 440 -8.23 2.68 -17.81
C MET A 440 -9.63 2.96 -17.22
N VAL A 441 -9.98 4.22 -16.99
CA VAL A 441 -11.35 4.58 -16.56
C VAL A 441 -12.36 4.28 -17.67
N GLY A 442 -12.02 4.56 -18.92
CA GLY A 442 -12.84 4.19 -20.08
C GLY A 442 -13.06 2.68 -20.18
N PHE A 443 -12.02 1.88 -19.94
CA PHE A 443 -12.12 0.42 -19.85
C PHE A 443 -13.07 -0.02 -18.73
N VAL A 444 -12.92 0.51 -17.51
CA VAL A 444 -13.81 0.21 -16.37
C VAL A 444 -15.26 0.55 -16.71
N LEU A 445 -15.52 1.74 -17.27
CA LEU A 445 -16.88 2.20 -17.58
C LEU A 445 -17.53 1.47 -18.76
N ARG A 446 -16.73 0.91 -19.68
CA ARG A 446 -17.22 0.08 -20.79
C ARG A 446 -17.84 -1.24 -20.31
N HIS A 447 -17.35 -1.77 -19.20
CA HIS A 447 -17.78 -3.04 -18.63
C HIS A 447 -18.79 -2.82 -17.50
N LYS A 448 -20.08 -3.07 -17.76
CA LYS A 448 -21.15 -2.80 -16.78
C LYS A 448 -20.93 -3.48 -15.42
N ASP A 449 -20.34 -4.67 -15.41
CA ASP A 449 -19.98 -5.44 -14.21
C ASP A 449 -18.88 -4.79 -13.36
N LEU A 450 -18.03 -3.94 -13.95
CA LEU A 450 -17.06 -3.10 -13.24
C LEU A 450 -17.62 -1.70 -12.93
N ALA A 451 -18.27 -1.10 -13.92
CA ALA A 451 -18.77 0.26 -13.87
C ALA A 451 -19.79 0.45 -12.74
N VAL A 452 -20.79 -0.43 -12.64
CA VAL A 452 -21.88 -0.26 -11.67
C VAL A 452 -21.37 -0.29 -10.22
N PRO A 453 -20.59 -1.29 -9.77
CA PRO A 453 -20.04 -1.25 -8.41
C PRO A 453 -19.10 -0.08 -8.16
N ALA A 454 -18.23 0.28 -9.12
CA ALA A 454 -17.30 1.42 -8.97
C ALA A 454 -18.04 2.76 -8.84
N MET A 455 -19.08 2.97 -9.65
CA MET A 455 -19.93 4.16 -9.58
C MET A 455 -20.72 4.20 -8.27
N GLN A 456 -21.25 3.06 -7.81
CA GLN A 456 -21.98 3.00 -6.54
C GLN A 456 -21.08 3.30 -5.34
N ILE A 457 -19.85 2.73 -5.30
CA ILE A 457 -18.84 3.08 -4.29
C ILE A 457 -18.55 4.59 -4.33
N THR A 458 -18.45 5.18 -5.53
CA THR A 458 -18.18 6.61 -5.70
C THR A 458 -19.32 7.46 -5.13
N LEU A 459 -20.58 7.12 -5.41
CA LEU A 459 -21.74 7.83 -4.87
C LEU A 459 -21.85 7.67 -3.35
N ASP A 460 -21.65 6.46 -2.82
CA ASP A 460 -21.78 6.18 -1.40
C ASP A 460 -20.63 6.82 -0.58
N ALA A 461 -19.44 6.97 -1.15
CA ALA A 461 -18.32 7.66 -0.52
C ALA A 461 -18.65 9.11 -0.11
N PHE A 462 -19.53 9.80 -0.85
CA PHE A 462 -19.99 11.15 -0.49
C PHE A 462 -20.99 11.17 0.67
N LYS A 463 -21.57 10.02 1.03
CA LYS A 463 -22.47 9.86 2.19
C LYS A 463 -21.74 9.36 3.42
N TRP A 464 -20.60 8.70 3.24
CA TRP A 464 -19.76 8.21 4.33
C TRP A 464 -18.97 9.35 4.95
N THR A 465 -18.91 9.40 6.28
CA THR A 465 -18.23 10.46 7.03
C THR A 465 -16.70 10.28 7.05
N ASP A 466 -16.07 10.04 5.90
CA ASP A 466 -14.63 9.82 5.74
C ASP A 466 -14.01 10.73 4.65
N GLY A 467 -13.45 11.86 5.09
CA GLY A 467 -12.87 12.86 4.19
C GLY A 467 -11.66 12.39 3.40
N GLU A 468 -10.89 11.43 3.91
CA GLU A 468 -9.73 10.87 3.21
C GLU A 468 -10.18 9.99 2.04
N ALA A 469 -11.23 9.18 2.24
CA ALA A 469 -11.84 8.40 1.17
C ALA A 469 -12.39 9.32 0.06
N VAL A 470 -13.05 10.42 0.42
CA VAL A 470 -13.57 11.41 -0.53
C VAL A 470 -12.45 12.11 -1.31
N SER A 471 -11.36 12.47 -0.64
CA SER A 471 -10.17 13.04 -1.30
C SER A 471 -9.62 12.10 -2.38
N LYS A 472 -9.48 10.82 -2.07
CA LYS A 472 -8.99 9.80 -3.02
C LYS A 472 -9.95 9.58 -4.18
N VAL A 473 -11.26 9.42 -3.92
CA VAL A 473 -12.25 9.14 -4.97
C VAL A 473 -12.49 10.33 -5.91
N SER A 474 -12.20 11.56 -5.46
CA SER A 474 -12.38 12.78 -6.27
C SER A 474 -11.61 12.75 -7.59
N SER A 475 -10.42 12.11 -7.63
CA SER A 475 -9.67 11.92 -8.88
C SER A 475 -10.42 11.04 -9.88
N PHE A 476 -11.09 9.99 -9.39
CA PHE A 476 -11.92 9.13 -10.21
C PHE A 476 -13.16 9.88 -10.73
N CYS A 477 -13.81 10.67 -9.88
CA CYS A 477 -14.91 11.56 -10.30
C CYS A 477 -14.49 12.48 -11.44
N GLY A 478 -13.32 13.14 -11.32
CA GLY A 478 -12.79 14.01 -12.38
C GLY A 478 -12.62 13.29 -13.72
N ALA A 479 -12.05 12.08 -13.72
CA ALA A 479 -11.90 11.29 -14.94
C ALA A 479 -13.26 10.85 -15.54
N VAL A 480 -14.23 10.48 -14.70
CA VAL A 480 -15.60 10.13 -15.12
C VAL A 480 -16.32 11.33 -15.74
N ILE A 481 -16.22 12.51 -15.11
CA ILE A 481 -16.78 13.78 -15.61
C ILE A 481 -16.15 14.13 -16.96
N LEU A 482 -14.82 14.04 -17.07
CA LEU A 482 -14.10 14.31 -18.30
C LEU A 482 -14.53 13.38 -19.45
N LEU A 483 -14.77 12.09 -19.15
CA LEU A 483 -15.33 11.14 -20.12
C LEU A 483 -16.77 11.49 -20.52
N ALA A 484 -17.62 11.92 -19.59
CA ALA A 484 -18.97 12.36 -19.89
C ALA A 484 -18.99 13.60 -20.81
N ILE A 485 -18.06 14.53 -20.58
CA ILE A 485 -17.87 15.74 -21.38
C ILE A 485 -17.37 15.40 -22.78
N SER A 486 -16.35 14.56 -22.89
CA SER A 486 -15.64 14.27 -24.15
C SER A 486 -16.36 13.27 -25.07
N THR A 487 -17.28 12.47 -24.53
CA THR A 487 -18.05 11.46 -25.28
C THR A 487 -19.49 11.92 -25.52
N ASN A 488 -20.22 11.18 -26.36
CA ASN A 488 -21.67 11.32 -26.55
C ASN A 488 -22.46 10.21 -25.82
N ASN A 489 -21.88 9.59 -24.80
CA ASN A 489 -22.56 8.55 -24.04
C ASN A 489 -23.64 9.20 -23.14
N VAL A 490 -24.91 9.04 -23.54
CA VAL A 490 -26.07 9.63 -22.85
C VAL A 490 -26.26 9.03 -21.45
N GLU A 491 -26.08 7.72 -21.27
CA GLU A 491 -26.21 7.07 -19.96
C GLU A 491 -25.19 7.65 -18.96
N LEU A 492 -23.94 7.82 -19.40
CA LEU A 492 -22.87 8.40 -18.59
C LEU A 492 -23.12 9.87 -18.27
N GLN A 493 -23.60 10.65 -19.25
CA GLN A 493 -23.95 12.05 -19.04
C GLN A 493 -25.08 12.20 -18.04
N GLN A 494 -26.14 11.40 -18.16
CA GLN A 494 -27.25 11.40 -17.20
C GLN A 494 -26.77 11.05 -15.79
N PHE A 495 -25.94 10.01 -15.65
CA PHE A 495 -25.33 9.65 -14.36
C PHE A 495 -24.52 10.81 -13.77
N VAL A 496 -23.67 11.46 -14.57
CA VAL A 496 -22.82 12.57 -14.10
C VAL A 496 -23.66 13.80 -13.73
N CYS A 497 -24.60 14.19 -14.59
CA CYS A 497 -25.43 15.38 -14.42
C CYS A 497 -26.43 15.25 -13.27
N LYS A 498 -26.92 14.03 -13.01
CA LYS A 498 -27.93 13.76 -12.00
C LYS A 498 -27.31 13.21 -10.72
N ASP A 499 -26.88 11.96 -10.75
CA ASP A 499 -26.54 11.20 -9.55
C ASP A 499 -25.22 11.67 -8.94
N LEU A 500 -24.17 11.82 -9.76
CA LEU A 500 -22.86 12.27 -9.28
C LEU A 500 -22.87 13.73 -8.85
N PHE A 501 -23.49 14.61 -9.64
CA PHE A 501 -23.62 16.04 -9.29
C PHE A 501 -24.34 16.23 -7.95
N TYR A 502 -25.48 15.54 -7.78
CA TYR A 502 -26.22 15.56 -6.53
C TYR A 502 -25.39 15.02 -5.37
N ALA A 503 -24.74 13.87 -5.53
CA ALA A 503 -23.91 13.25 -4.49
C ALA A 503 -22.74 14.16 -4.07
N ILE A 504 -22.08 14.86 -5.01
CA ILE A 504 -21.01 15.81 -4.66
C ILE A 504 -21.56 16.98 -3.84
N ILE A 505 -22.75 17.52 -4.19
CA ILE A 505 -23.40 18.60 -3.44
C ILE A 505 -23.79 18.13 -2.03
N GLU A 506 -24.36 16.92 -1.90
CA GLU A 506 -24.64 16.34 -0.57
C GLU A 506 -23.35 16.12 0.23
N GLY A 507 -22.30 15.62 -0.40
CA GLY A 507 -21.01 15.38 0.22
C GLY A 507 -20.34 16.67 0.72
N LEU A 508 -20.56 17.80 0.05
CA LEU A 508 -20.09 19.11 0.52
C LEU A 508 -20.74 19.51 1.87
N ALA A 509 -21.89 18.94 2.24
CA ALA A 509 -22.59 19.23 3.49
C ALA A 509 -21.95 18.52 4.70
N LEU A 510 -21.10 17.54 4.46
CA LEU A 510 -20.39 16.81 5.51
C LEU A 510 -19.15 17.57 5.97
N GLU A 511 -19.01 17.77 7.28
CA GLU A 511 -17.84 18.43 7.88
C GLU A 511 -16.53 17.68 7.62
N SER A 512 -16.59 16.34 7.52
CA SER A 512 -15.44 15.51 7.18
C SER A 512 -14.80 15.89 5.84
N ASN A 513 -15.58 16.48 4.93
CA ASN A 513 -15.15 16.81 3.56
C ASN A 513 -14.65 18.25 3.43
N ALA A 514 -14.50 18.97 4.54
CA ALA A 514 -14.05 20.36 4.54
C ALA A 514 -12.73 20.54 3.80
N PHE A 515 -11.74 19.65 3.97
CA PHE A 515 -10.43 19.75 3.29
C PHE A 515 -10.53 19.58 1.77
N SER A 516 -11.39 18.68 1.28
CA SER A 516 -11.58 18.40 -0.15
C SER A 516 -12.60 19.33 -0.82
N SER A 517 -13.30 20.17 -0.05
CA SER A 517 -14.43 20.95 -0.57
C SER A 517 -14.06 21.90 -1.72
N ALA A 518 -12.82 22.41 -1.75
CA ALA A 518 -12.36 23.19 -2.88
C ALA A 518 -12.36 22.36 -4.17
N ASP A 519 -11.85 21.13 -4.14
CA ASP A 519 -11.80 20.26 -5.31
C ASP A 519 -13.21 19.83 -5.74
N LEU A 520 -14.07 19.50 -4.77
CA LEU A 520 -15.47 19.15 -5.01
C LEU A 520 -16.27 20.29 -5.68
N VAL A 521 -16.07 21.54 -5.25
CA VAL A 521 -16.66 22.71 -5.93
C VAL A 521 -16.11 22.86 -7.36
N GLY A 522 -14.84 22.49 -7.59
CA GLY A 522 -14.26 22.41 -8.91
C GLY A 522 -15.01 21.43 -9.82
N LEU A 523 -15.26 20.21 -9.32
CA LEU A 523 -16.05 19.19 -10.04
C LEU A 523 -17.47 19.67 -10.33
N CYS A 524 -18.15 20.31 -9.37
CA CYS A 524 -19.46 20.92 -9.60
C CYS A 524 -19.43 21.96 -10.73
N ARG A 525 -18.39 22.80 -10.77
CA ARG A 525 -18.19 23.80 -11.84
C ARG A 525 -17.99 23.12 -13.19
N GLU A 526 -17.19 22.05 -13.26
CA GLU A 526 -16.98 21.31 -14.51
C GLU A 526 -18.29 20.71 -15.05
N ILE A 527 -19.06 20.03 -14.20
CA ILE A 527 -20.36 19.46 -14.58
C ILE A 527 -21.29 20.57 -15.09
N PHE A 528 -21.45 21.66 -14.32
CA PHE A 528 -22.39 22.71 -14.69
C PHE A 528 -21.99 23.41 -16.00
N ILE A 529 -20.72 23.81 -16.15
CA ILE A 529 -20.27 24.57 -17.34
C ILE A 529 -20.35 23.72 -18.62
N TYR A 530 -19.97 22.45 -18.56
CA TYR A 530 -19.81 21.65 -19.78
C TYR A 530 -21.01 20.77 -20.12
N LEU A 531 -21.90 20.50 -19.15
CA LEU A 531 -23.00 19.55 -19.35
C LEU A 531 -24.40 20.14 -19.12
N SER A 532 -24.56 21.31 -18.48
CA SER A 532 -25.89 21.87 -18.21
C SER A 532 -26.71 22.16 -19.48
N ASP A 533 -26.05 22.56 -20.57
CA ASP A 533 -26.73 22.80 -21.86
C ASP A 533 -27.08 21.51 -22.61
N ARG A 534 -26.51 20.38 -22.17
CA ARG A 534 -26.76 19.05 -22.75
C ARG A 534 -27.81 18.27 -21.98
N ASP A 535 -27.93 18.52 -20.67
CA ASP A 535 -28.86 17.85 -19.78
C ASP A 535 -29.41 18.88 -18.76
N PRO A 536 -30.74 18.99 -18.57
CA PRO A 536 -31.33 19.95 -17.65
C PRO A 536 -31.10 19.62 -16.16
N ALA A 537 -30.71 18.39 -15.81
CA ALA A 537 -30.62 17.92 -14.43
C ALA A 537 -29.75 18.80 -13.51
N PRO A 538 -28.58 19.35 -13.92
CA PRO A 538 -27.79 20.21 -13.05
C PRO A 538 -28.53 21.48 -12.63
N ARG A 539 -29.36 22.05 -13.52
CA ARG A 539 -30.20 23.23 -13.22
C ARG A 539 -31.34 22.84 -12.27
N GLU A 540 -32.00 21.72 -12.53
CA GLU A 540 -33.08 21.21 -11.69
C GLU A 540 -32.60 20.88 -10.27
N ILE A 541 -31.42 20.27 -10.14
CA ILE A 541 -30.80 19.96 -8.85
C ILE A 541 -30.49 21.23 -8.07
N LEU A 542 -29.88 22.25 -8.70
CA LEU A 542 -29.64 23.53 -8.02
C LEU A 542 -30.95 24.19 -7.57
N LEU A 543 -31.99 24.19 -8.42
CA LEU A 543 -33.31 24.72 -8.04
C LEU A 543 -34.03 23.91 -6.95
N SER A 544 -33.67 22.64 -6.78
CA SER A 544 -34.19 21.80 -5.69
C SER A 544 -33.59 22.13 -4.32
N LEU A 545 -32.51 22.92 -4.28
CA LEU A 545 -31.87 23.31 -3.04
C LEU A 545 -32.72 24.34 -2.27
N PRO A 546 -32.85 24.24 -0.94
CA PRO A 546 -33.87 24.96 -0.17
C PRO A 546 -33.82 26.50 -0.24
N CYS A 547 -32.69 27.09 -0.63
CA CYS A 547 -32.47 28.54 -0.63
C CYS A 547 -32.03 29.10 -2.00
N ILE A 548 -32.16 28.33 -3.09
CA ILE A 548 -31.92 28.84 -4.45
C ILE A 548 -33.25 29.21 -5.10
N SER A 549 -33.42 30.48 -5.46
CA SER A 549 -34.54 30.90 -6.32
C SER A 549 -34.15 30.82 -7.80
N ARG A 550 -35.15 30.85 -8.69
CA ARG A 550 -34.92 30.95 -10.14
C ARG A 550 -34.14 32.20 -10.53
N GLN A 551 -34.31 33.29 -9.78
CA GLN A 551 -33.58 34.54 -10.03
C GLN A 551 -32.10 34.40 -9.65
N ASP A 552 -31.79 33.69 -8.56
CA ASP A 552 -30.40 33.46 -8.14
C ASP A 552 -29.65 32.61 -9.16
N LEU A 553 -30.30 31.57 -9.70
CA LEU A 553 -29.71 30.74 -10.75
C LEU A 553 -29.46 31.56 -12.03
N LEU A 554 -30.42 32.38 -12.45
CA LEU A 554 -30.24 33.27 -13.62
C LEU A 554 -29.09 34.26 -13.43
N ALA A 555 -28.97 34.86 -12.24
CA ALA A 555 -27.87 35.78 -11.93
C ALA A 555 -26.51 35.06 -11.93
N PHE A 556 -26.47 33.83 -11.43
CA PHE A 556 -25.28 32.98 -11.50
C PHE A 556 -24.88 32.66 -12.94
N GLU A 557 -25.83 32.23 -13.79
CA GLU A 557 -25.57 31.96 -15.20
C GLU A 557 -25.09 33.23 -15.93
N GLU A 558 -25.72 34.37 -15.69
CA GLU A 558 -25.28 35.65 -16.25
C GLU A 558 -23.84 35.99 -15.82
N ALA A 559 -23.48 35.76 -14.55
CA ALA A 559 -22.12 35.96 -14.07
C ALA A 559 -21.11 35.02 -14.77
N LEU A 560 -21.49 33.76 -15.01
CA LEU A 560 -20.64 32.80 -15.73
C LEU A 560 -20.39 33.23 -17.18
N THR A 561 -21.35 33.86 -17.87
CA THR A 561 -21.13 34.37 -19.23
C THR A 561 -20.12 35.52 -19.30
N LYS A 562 -19.87 36.21 -18.18
CA LYS A 562 -18.97 37.36 -18.09
C LYS A 562 -17.50 36.96 -17.85
N THR A 563 -17.22 35.68 -17.60
CA THR A 563 -15.85 35.20 -17.33
C THR A 563 -15.57 33.83 -17.94
N ASN A 564 -14.40 33.70 -18.56
CA ASN A 564 -13.86 32.42 -19.00
C ASN A 564 -12.81 31.85 -18.03
N SER A 565 -12.54 32.53 -16.92
CA SER A 565 -11.54 32.11 -15.93
C SER A 565 -12.07 30.94 -15.10
N PRO A 566 -11.44 29.74 -15.14
CA PRO A 566 -11.89 28.60 -14.34
C PRO A 566 -11.92 28.91 -12.83
N LYS A 567 -10.98 29.76 -12.38
CA LYS A 567 -10.91 30.20 -10.97
C LYS A 567 -12.11 31.06 -10.57
N GLU A 568 -12.51 32.01 -11.42
CA GLU A 568 -13.66 32.88 -11.16
C GLU A 568 -14.97 32.11 -11.24
N GLN A 569 -15.12 31.25 -12.24
CA GLN A 569 -16.29 30.38 -12.37
C GLN A 569 -16.44 29.44 -11.16
N LYS A 570 -15.33 28.88 -10.66
CA LYS A 570 -15.30 28.11 -9.42
C LYS A 570 -15.73 28.94 -8.22
N GLN A 571 -15.32 30.21 -8.14
CA GLN A 571 -15.72 31.12 -7.08
C GLN A 571 -17.22 31.47 -7.16
N HIS A 572 -17.78 31.68 -8.35
CA HIS A 572 -19.22 31.85 -8.54
C HIS A 572 -20.00 30.61 -8.10
N MET A 573 -19.54 29.42 -8.48
CA MET A 573 -20.15 28.15 -8.07
C MET A 573 -20.13 28.01 -6.54
N LYS A 574 -18.99 28.33 -5.90
CA LYS A 574 -18.87 28.35 -4.44
C LYS A 574 -19.89 29.29 -3.80
N SER A 575 -20.00 30.52 -4.31
CA SER A 575 -20.93 31.52 -3.78
C SER A 575 -22.39 31.07 -3.89
N LEU A 576 -22.78 30.48 -5.04
CA LEU A 576 -24.13 29.95 -5.23
C LEU A 576 -24.42 28.79 -4.26
N LEU A 577 -23.48 27.84 -4.12
CA LEU A 577 -23.64 26.70 -3.22
C LEU A 577 -23.70 27.12 -1.74
N ILE A 578 -22.99 28.18 -1.34
CA ILE A 578 -23.12 28.77 0.00
C ILE A 578 -24.51 29.42 0.16
N LEU A 579 -24.99 30.16 -0.85
CA LEU A 579 -26.31 30.78 -0.83
C LEU A 579 -27.44 29.75 -0.76
N ALA A 580 -27.26 28.61 -1.43
CA ALA A 580 -28.17 27.46 -1.42
C ALA A 580 -28.46 26.92 -0.01
N THR A 581 -27.68 27.37 0.97
CA THR A 581 -27.71 26.86 2.32
C THR A 581 -28.05 27.89 3.35
N GLY A 582 -29.14 27.61 4.06
CA GLY A 582 -29.23 27.94 5.47
C GLY A 582 -28.16 27.18 6.27
N ASN A 583 -28.58 26.28 7.17
CA ASN A 583 -27.67 25.68 8.15
C ASN A 583 -26.87 24.43 7.70
N LYS A 584 -27.09 23.88 6.49
CA LYS A 584 -26.62 22.52 6.12
C LYS A 584 -25.25 22.42 5.41
N LEU A 585 -24.78 23.42 4.65
CA LEU A 585 -23.42 23.46 4.07
C LEU A 585 -22.47 24.34 4.91
N LYS A 586 -22.66 24.41 6.23
CA LYS A 586 -21.79 25.20 7.14
C LYS A 586 -20.31 24.83 7.03
N ALA A 587 -20.00 23.55 6.73
CA ALA A 587 -18.64 23.07 6.47
C ALA A 587 -17.93 23.85 5.34
N LEU A 588 -18.66 24.25 4.29
CA LEU A 588 -18.12 25.02 3.17
C LEU A 588 -17.83 26.48 3.55
N ALA A 589 -18.60 27.04 4.50
CA ALA A 589 -18.41 28.39 5.04
C ALA A 589 -17.31 28.47 6.10
N ALA A 590 -17.13 27.41 6.91
CA ALA A 590 -16.13 27.31 7.98
C ALA A 590 -14.67 27.31 7.47
N GLN A 591 -14.43 27.10 6.17
CA GLN A 591 -13.09 27.19 5.59
C GLN A 591 -12.45 28.59 5.71
N LYS A 592 -13.24 29.67 5.87
CA LYS A 592 -12.66 31.01 6.07
C LYS A 592 -11.93 31.17 7.41
N SER A 593 -12.22 30.33 8.41
CA SER A 593 -11.63 30.43 9.75
C SER A 593 -10.48 29.46 10.02
N VAL A 594 -10.11 28.61 9.05
CA VAL A 594 -9.06 27.61 9.22
C VAL A 594 -7.92 27.86 8.22
N ASN A 595 -7.35 29.06 8.29
CA ASN A 595 -5.94 29.22 7.91
C ASN A 595 -5.13 28.53 9.01
N VAL A 596 -4.93 27.22 8.90
CA VAL A 596 -3.96 26.52 9.75
C VAL A 596 -2.61 27.14 9.43
N ILE A 597 -2.10 27.96 10.35
CA ILE A 597 -0.68 28.26 10.42
C ILE A 597 0.00 26.92 10.69
N THR A 598 0.55 26.27 9.67
CA THR A 598 1.18 24.94 9.74
C THR A 598 2.51 24.92 10.51
N ASN A 599 2.80 25.95 11.30
CA ASN A 599 4.08 26.11 12.01
C ASN A 599 3.99 25.97 13.53
N VAL A 600 2.89 25.44 14.07
CA VAL A 600 2.83 25.10 15.51
C VAL A 600 2.94 23.60 15.68
N SER A 601 4.18 23.12 15.86
CA SER A 601 4.42 21.77 16.35
C SER A 601 3.85 21.66 17.77
N THR A 602 2.79 20.88 17.94
CA THR A 602 2.25 20.56 19.26
C THR A 602 3.29 19.74 20.02
N ARG A 603 4.00 20.42 20.94
CA ARG A 603 4.92 19.77 21.88
C ARG A 603 4.08 18.82 22.75
N ALA A 604 4.23 17.51 22.54
CA ALA A 604 3.62 16.51 23.41
C ALA A 604 4.21 16.65 24.82
N HIS A 605 3.42 17.15 25.76
CA HIS A 605 3.79 17.16 27.17
C HIS A 605 3.74 15.72 27.70
N SER A 606 4.92 15.13 27.90
CA SER A 606 5.09 13.95 28.74
C SER A 606 4.73 14.32 30.18
N SER A 607 3.70 13.68 30.72
CA SER A 607 3.32 13.77 32.12
C SER A 607 4.30 13.00 32.98
N ASP A 608 5.28 13.67 33.58
CA ASP A 608 6.00 13.18 34.76
C ASP A 608 5.50 13.93 35.98
N THR A 609 4.76 13.22 36.82
CA THR A 609 4.31 13.67 38.14
C THR A 609 5.46 13.64 39.13
N THR A 610 5.82 14.80 39.69
CA THR A 610 6.28 14.91 41.10
C THR A 610 5.76 16.21 41.73
N PRO A 611 5.32 16.21 43.00
CA PRO A 611 4.52 17.30 43.57
C PRO A 611 5.39 18.30 44.33
N ARG A 612 5.18 19.62 44.12
CA ARG A 612 5.55 20.60 45.15
C ARG A 612 4.74 21.90 45.10
N SER A 613 3.79 21.95 46.04
CA SER A 613 3.28 23.08 46.83
C SER A 613 3.49 24.55 46.38
N LYS A 614 2.35 25.26 46.38
CA LYS A 614 2.04 26.54 47.05
C LYS A 614 2.14 27.86 46.26
N ILE A 615 0.97 28.54 46.24
CA ILE A 615 0.73 30.01 46.39
C ILE A 615 1.09 30.83 45.14
N ASP A 616 0.37 31.84 44.65
CA ASP A 616 -0.96 32.45 44.80
C ASP A 616 -0.94 33.65 43.81
N GLU A 617 -2.10 34.08 43.28
CA GLU A 617 -2.35 35.34 42.51
C GLU A 617 -1.52 35.55 41.22
N GLY A 618 -1.97 36.16 40.12
CA GLY A 618 -3.02 37.12 39.81
C GLY A 618 -2.53 37.95 38.60
N ASP A 619 -3.44 38.50 37.80
CA ASP A 619 -3.26 39.46 36.68
C ASP A 619 -2.66 38.93 35.35
N VAL A 620 -3.43 38.77 34.27
CA VAL A 620 -4.22 39.72 33.44
C VAL A 620 -3.34 40.67 32.61
N ILE A 621 -3.81 40.88 31.37
CA ILE A 621 -3.48 41.92 30.39
C ILE A 621 -2.47 41.50 29.30
N GLY A 622 -3.02 41.08 28.16
CA GLY A 622 -2.34 41.17 26.88
C GLY A 622 -2.43 42.56 26.26
N LEU A 623 -1.63 42.83 25.23
CA LEU A 623 -2.04 43.69 24.12
C LEU A 623 -1.11 43.47 22.93
N ALA A 624 -1.75 43.41 21.77
CA ALA A 624 -1.16 43.26 20.46
C ALA A 624 -0.44 44.53 19.99
N ALA A 625 0.47 44.30 19.04
CA ALA A 625 0.93 45.21 17.99
C ALA A 625 1.77 46.43 18.40
N ILE A 626 3.00 46.49 17.88
CA ILE A 626 3.44 47.44 16.83
C ILE A 626 4.89 47.10 16.42
N MET A 627 5.12 47.12 15.10
CA MET A 627 6.34 46.98 14.28
C MET A 627 6.83 45.58 13.93
#